data_AF-A0A5J5KUY3-F1
#
_entry.id   AF-A0A5J5KUY3-F1
#
_cell.length_a   1.000
_cell.length_b   1.000
_cell.length_c   1.000
_cell.angle_alpha   90.00
_cell.angle_beta   90.00
_cell.angle_gamma   90.00
#
_symmetry.space_group_name_H-M   'P 1'
#
loop_
_entity.id
_entity.type
_entity.pdbx_description
1 polymer ?
#
loop_
_entity_poly.entity_id
_entity_poly.type
_entity_poly.pdbx_seq_one_letter_code
_entity_poly.pdbx_strand_id
1 'polypeptide(L)' 'MSKELEFIKGVDKLHAFYTENVRMLAHAYDIEDETAARLLDRYDYRNVARSILRPPRVDILGEITGESTDDQPR' A
#
# COMPACT_ATOMS: atom_id res chain seq x y z
N MET A 1 11.03 -5.70 21.21
CA MET A 1 10.53 -4.33 20.98
C MET A 1 9.22 -4.18 21.76
N SER A 2 8.80 -2.96 22.13
CA SER A 2 7.50 -2.82 22.82
C SER A 2 6.36 -3.20 21.84
N LYS A 3 5.29 -3.82 22.34
CA LYS A 3 4.17 -4.31 21.52
C LYS A 3 3.54 -3.18 20.67
N GLU A 4 3.60 -1.95 21.17
CA GLU A 4 3.14 -0.75 20.50
C GLU A 4 3.94 -0.46 19.23
N LEU A 5 5.28 -0.64 19.25
CA LEU A 5 6.12 -0.44 18.06
C LEU A 5 5.84 -1.50 16.98
N GLU A 6 5.59 -2.74 17.39
CA GLU A 6 5.22 -3.83 16.46
C GLU A 6 3.84 -3.57 15.83
N PHE A 7 2.88 -3.09 16.63
CA PHE A 7 1.57 -2.68 16.15
C PHE A 7 1.68 -1.58 15.08
N ILE A 8 2.44 -0.52 15.34
CA ILE A 8 2.61 0.59 14.38
C ILE A 8 3.28 0.13 13.09
N LYS A 9 4.25 -0.78 13.15
CA LYS A 9 4.83 -1.42 11.95
C LYS A 9 3.79 -2.21 11.15
N GLY A 10 2.92 -2.95 11.84
CA GLY A 10 1.80 -3.65 11.21
C GLY A 10 0.83 -2.70 10.49
N VAL A 11 0.51 -1.57 11.12
CA VAL A 11 -0.34 -0.53 10.52
C VAL A 11 0.30 0.08 9.27
N ASP A 12 1.61 0.39 9.28
CA ASP A 12 2.29 0.93 8.08
C ASP A 12 2.26 -0.06 6.91
N LYS A 13 2.46 -1.37 7.18
CA LYS A 13 2.34 -2.43 6.17
C LYS A 13 0.93 -2.53 5.59
N LEU A 14 -0.10 -2.57 6.45
CA LEU A 14 -1.50 -2.62 6.02
C LEU A 14 -1.86 -1.39 5.18
N HIS A 15 -1.40 -0.21 5.60
CA HIS A 15 -1.62 1.03 4.86
C HIS A 15 -0.96 0.98 3.47
N ALA A 16 0.27 0.48 3.38
CA ALA A 16 0.97 0.35 2.10
C ALA A 16 0.25 -0.62 1.15
N PHE A 17 -0.15 -1.80 1.65
CA PHE A 17 -0.90 -2.80 0.87
C PHE A 17 -2.25 -2.26 0.38
N TYR A 18 -3.03 -1.65 1.27
CA TYR A 18 -4.31 -1.04 0.90
C TYR A 18 -4.14 0.07 -0.13
N THR A 19 -3.11 0.93 0.00
CA THR A 19 -2.85 2.00 -0.98
C THR A 19 -2.64 1.44 -2.38
N GLU A 20 -1.91 0.33 -2.49
CA GLU A 20 -1.62 -0.25 -3.80
C GLU A 20 -2.83 -1.00 -4.39
N ASN A 21 -3.66 -1.65 -3.57
CA ASN A 21 -4.96 -2.16 -4.04
C ASN A 21 -5.86 -1.05 -4.59
N VAL A 22 -5.83 0.13 -3.97
CA VAL A 22 -6.58 1.30 -4.47
C VAL A 22 -6.00 1.80 -5.79
N ARG A 23 -4.67 1.78 -5.97
CA ARG A 23 -4.03 2.09 -7.27
C ARG A 23 -4.46 1.12 -8.36
N MET A 24 -4.38 -0.18 -8.09
CA MET A 24 -4.84 -1.22 -9.02
C MET A 24 -6.32 -1.05 -9.37
N LEU A 25 -7.16 -0.71 -8.38
CA LEU A 25 -8.58 -0.43 -8.62
C LEU A 25 -8.78 0.81 -9.49
N ALA A 26 -8.03 1.88 -9.27
CA ALA A 26 -8.11 3.07 -10.13
C ALA A 26 -7.77 2.73 -11.58
N HIS A 27 -6.68 1.98 -11.80
CA HIS A 27 -6.26 1.55 -13.15
C HIS A 27 -7.27 0.61 -13.80
N ALA A 28 -7.93 -0.27 -13.05
CA ALA A 28 -8.99 -1.14 -13.56
C ALA A 28 -10.23 -0.37 -14.07
N TYR A 29 -10.38 0.90 -13.67
CA TYR A 29 -11.43 1.80 -14.12
C TYR A 29 -10.90 2.88 -15.09
N ASP A 30 -9.69 2.73 -15.61
CA ASP A 30 -9.02 3.72 -16.46
C ASP A 30 -8.90 5.12 -15.80
N ILE A 31 -8.70 5.14 -14.48
CA ILE A 31 -8.52 6.37 -13.69
C ILE A 31 -7.05 6.54 -13.34
N GLU A 32 -6.45 7.63 -13.81
CA GLU A 32 -5.09 8.06 -13.45
C GLU A 32 -4.95 8.40 -11.95
N ASP A 33 -3.77 8.16 -11.38
CA ASP A 33 -3.48 8.29 -9.95
C ASP A 33 -3.81 9.69 -9.40
N GLU A 34 -3.54 10.77 -10.15
CA GLU A 34 -3.88 12.13 -9.74
C GLU A 34 -5.40 12.37 -9.69
N THR A 35 -6.14 11.74 -10.59
CA THR A 35 -7.61 11.83 -10.60
C THR A 35 -8.19 11.02 -9.45
N ALA A 36 -7.66 9.82 -9.21
CA ALA A 36 -8.01 9.00 -8.05
C ALA A 36 -7.71 9.74 -6.73
N ALA A 37 -6.55 10.38 -6.60
CA ALA A 37 -6.20 11.18 -5.43
C ALA A 37 -7.22 12.30 -5.15
N ARG A 38 -7.60 13.07 -6.19
CA ARG A 38 -8.64 14.11 -6.06
C ARG A 38 -10.01 13.54 -5.69
N LEU A 39 -10.38 12.40 -6.26
CA LEU A 39 -11.63 11.71 -5.91
C LEU A 39 -11.63 11.29 -4.44
N LEU A 40 -10.59 10.59 -4.01
CA LEU A 40 -10.43 10.10 -2.65
C LEU A 40 -10.46 11.23 -1.61
N ASP A 41 -9.84 12.37 -1.91
CA ASP A 41 -9.83 13.54 -1.01
C ASP A 41 -11.24 14.12 -0.79
N ARG A 42 -12.11 14.12 -1.82
CA ARG A 42 -13.52 14.56 -1.70
C ARG A 42 -14.36 13.68 -0.79
N TYR A 43 -13.96 12.42 -0.58
CA TYR A 43 -14.64 11.47 0.30
C TYR A 43 -13.89 11.26 1.63
N ASP A 44 -12.99 12.19 2.00
CA ASP A 44 -12.20 12.17 3.24
C ASP A 44 -11.24 10.97 3.40
N TYR A 45 -10.90 10.26 2.31
CA TYR A 45 -9.84 9.24 2.29
C TYR A 45 -8.43 9.86 2.20
N ARG A 46 -8.15 10.88 3.04
CA ARG A 46 -7.00 11.79 2.90
C ARG A 46 -5.64 11.09 2.95
N ASN A 47 -5.48 10.07 3.79
CA ASN A 47 -4.22 9.33 3.90
C ASN A 47 -3.88 8.58 2.61
N VAL A 48 -4.91 7.99 2.00
CA VAL A 48 -4.83 7.22 0.75
C VAL A 48 -4.62 8.16 -0.43
N ALA A 49 -5.40 9.26 -0.47
CA ALA A 49 -5.29 10.31 -1.49
C ALA A 49 -3.88 10.89 -1.61
N ARG A 50 -3.17 11.04 -0.48
CA ARG A 50 -1.78 11.51 -0.47
C ARG A 50 -0.77 10.42 -0.82
N SER A 51 -1.08 9.18 -0.49
CA SER A 51 -0.14 8.06 -0.59
C SER A 51 -0.12 7.42 -1.97
N ILE A 52 -1.25 7.43 -2.68
CA ILE A 52 -1.34 6.93 -4.07
C ILE A 52 -0.45 7.70 -5.04
N LEU A 53 -0.12 8.97 -4.74
CA LEU A 53 0.78 9.79 -5.54
C LEU A 53 2.27 9.47 -5.36
N ARG A 54 2.61 8.54 -4.47
CA ARG A 54 4.00 8.11 -4.23
C ARG A 54 4.25 6.79 -4.93
N PRO A 55 5.51 6.47 -5.27
CA PRO A 55 5.85 5.15 -5.78
C PRO A 55 5.36 4.03 -4.84
N PRO A 56 4.97 2.86 -5.38
CA PRO A 56 4.61 1.69 -4.57
C PRO A 56 5.68 1.38 -3.53
N ARG A 57 5.26 1.22 -2.26
CA ARG A 57 6.16 0.92 -1.13
C ARG A 57 6.28 -0.57 -0.84
N VAL A 58 5.40 -1.37 -1.44
CA VAL A 58 5.34 -2.82 -1.30
C VAL A 58 5.51 -3.41 -2.68
N ASP A 59 6.39 -4.39 -2.78
CA ASP A 59 6.47 -5.26 -3.93
C ASP A 59 5.36 -6.31 -3.78
N ILE A 60 4.15 -5.97 -4.21
CA ILE A 60 2.99 -6.88 -4.01
C ILE A 60 3.25 -8.24 -4.67
N LEU A 61 4.03 -8.27 -5.75
CA LEU A 61 4.32 -9.51 -6.44
C LEU A 61 5.06 -10.50 -5.54
N GLY A 62 6.03 -10.06 -4.73
CA GLY A 62 6.81 -10.92 -3.83
C GLY A 62 6.02 -11.49 -2.64
N GLU A 63 5.03 -10.75 -2.12
CA GLU A 63 4.16 -11.25 -1.04
C GLU A 63 3.05 -12.18 -1.56
N ILE A 64 2.53 -11.96 -2.78
CA ILE A 64 1.49 -12.83 -3.38
C ILE A 64 2.08 -14.16 -3.88
N THR A 65 3.31 -14.16 -4.41
CA THR A 65 3.97 -15.39 -4.88
C THR A 65 4.54 -16.25 -3.74
N GLY A 66 4.47 -15.79 -2.49
CA GLY A 66 4.98 -16.54 -1.34
C GLY A 66 6.49 -16.73 -1.35
N GLU A 67 7.23 -15.94 -2.14
CA GLU A 67 8.69 -15.88 -2.05
C GLU A 67 9.07 -15.10 -0.80
N SER A 68 8.88 -15.76 0.35
CA SER A 68 9.67 -15.44 1.54
C SER A 68 11.11 -15.71 1.15
N THR A 69 11.93 -14.67 1.01
CA THR A 69 13.39 -14.82 0.95
C THR A 69 13.90 -15.24 2.34
N ASP A 70 13.47 -16.41 2.80
CA ASP A 70 14.14 -17.21 3.81
C ASP A 70 15.13 -18.10 3.05
N ASP A 71 16.18 -17.48 2.54
CA ASP A 71 17.38 -18.22 2.18
C ASP A 71 18.61 -17.44 2.63
N GLN A 72 19.03 -17.71 3.86
CA GLN A 72 20.45 -17.95 4.10
C GLN A 72 20.66 -19.08 5.11
N PRO A 73 21.46 -20.12 4.74
CA PRO A 73 21.73 -21.29 5.56
C PRO A 73 22.71 -20.99 6.71
N ARG A 74 22.68 -21.90 7.69
CA ARG A 74 23.56 -21.95 8.87
C ARG A 74 25.05 -21.92 8.54
#